data_AF-A0A433SZS7-F1
#
_entry.id   AF-A0A433SZS7-F1
#
_cell.length_a   1.000
_cell.length_b   1.000
_cell.length_c   1.000
_cell.angle_alpha   90.00
_cell.angle_beta   90.00
_cell.angle_gamma   90.00
#
_symmetry.space_group_name_H-M   'P 1'
#
loop_
_entity.id
_entity.type
_entity.pdbx_description
1 polymer ?
#
loop_
_entity_poly.entity_id
_entity_poly.type
_entity_poly.pdbx_seq_one_letter_code
_entity_poly.pdbx_strand_id
1 'polypeptide(L)'
;MKFDDLLVAVGEFGPYQKRIYFMLCLPAVLCGAQVLSAVFIMAIPDYRCKIPSLANDSFKIQNRAHADLANMTVPRESTSSSGFSQCLVYSSPWRAAQEGGGGDGIEPGAPGLAKWRYAWNTTSPGGD
;
A
#
# COMPACT_ATOMS: atom_id res chain seq x y z
N MET A 1 -0.44 62.33 -0.71
CA MET A 1 0.26 61.69 0.42
C MET A 1 0.42 60.23 0.05
N LYS A 2 1.65 59.73 0.03
CA LYS A 2 1.95 58.38 -0.46
C LYS A 2 1.67 57.39 0.68
N PHE A 3 1.06 56.26 0.36
CA PHE A 3 0.65 55.24 1.35
C PHE A 3 1.84 54.77 2.21
N ASP A 4 3.05 54.82 1.66
CA ASP A 4 4.32 54.55 2.36
C ASP A 4 4.55 55.44 3.61
N ASP A 5 4.12 56.71 3.60
CA ASP A 5 4.34 57.62 4.72
C ASP A 5 3.45 57.26 5.94
N LEU A 6 2.28 56.68 5.68
CA LEU A 6 1.37 56.16 6.72
C LEU A 6 1.92 54.87 7.35
N LEU A 7 2.58 54.02 6.55
CA LEU A 7 3.21 52.78 7.03
C LEU A 7 4.40 53.09 7.96
N VAL A 8 5.16 54.14 7.69
CA VAL A 8 6.24 54.61 8.58
C VAL A 8 5.67 55.20 9.88
N ALA A 9 4.56 55.94 9.80
CA ALA A 9 3.95 56.59 10.97
C ALA A 9 3.23 55.64 11.93
N VAL A 10 2.69 54.51 11.45
CA VAL A 10 2.01 53.49 12.28
C VAL A 10 3.01 52.59 13.03
N GLY A 11 4.31 52.70 12.71
CA GLY A 11 5.38 51.89 13.26
C GLY A 11 5.58 50.62 12.43
N GLU A 12 6.84 50.35 12.08
CA GLU A 12 7.21 49.11 11.38
C GLU A 12 6.65 47.85 12.06
N PHE A 13 6.54 46.75 11.31
CA PHE A 13 6.03 45.44 11.76
C PHE A 13 6.45 45.11 13.21
N GLY A 14 5.55 45.39 14.15
CA GLY A 14 5.80 45.22 15.57
C GLY A 14 5.93 43.74 15.96
N PRO A 15 6.56 43.43 17.10
CA PRO A 15 6.74 42.05 17.56
C PRO A 15 5.39 41.32 17.78
N TYR A 16 4.35 42.06 18.17
CA TYR A 16 3.00 41.50 18.33
C TYR A 16 2.36 41.13 16.98
N GLN A 17 2.50 42.01 15.98
CA GLN A 17 2.01 41.77 14.62
C GLN A 17 2.74 40.57 13.98
N LYS A 18 4.05 40.41 14.23
CA LYS A 18 4.82 39.23 13.80
C LYS A 18 4.30 37.94 14.44
N ARG A 19 3.94 37.95 15.73
CA ARG A 19 3.38 36.77 16.42
C ARG A 19 2.01 36.35 15.88
N ILE A 20 1.11 37.32 15.66
CA ILE A 20 -0.20 37.05 15.06
C ILE A 20 -0.06 36.55 13.63
N TYR A 21 0.81 37.19 12.83
CA TYR A 21 1.08 36.75 11.46
C TYR A 21 1.63 35.32 11.42
N PHE A 22 2.54 34.97 12.34
CA PHE A 22 3.05 33.62 12.46
C PHE A 22 1.96 32.62 12.85
N MET A 23 1.11 32.94 13.84
CA MET A 23 -0.04 32.10 14.22
C MET A 23 -1.06 31.95 13.09
N LEU A 24 -1.26 32.96 12.25
CA LEU A 24 -2.15 32.91 11.09
C LEU A 24 -1.54 32.10 9.93
N CYS A 25 -0.23 32.18 9.75
CA CYS A 25 0.49 31.48 8.70
C CYS A 25 0.65 29.98 9.01
N LEU A 26 0.73 29.61 10.29
CA LEU A 26 0.97 28.23 10.71
C LEU A 26 -0.11 27.23 10.21
N PRO A 27 -1.42 27.51 10.31
CA PRO A 27 -2.46 26.69 9.68
C PRO A 27 -2.32 26.60 8.16
N ALA A 28 -1.97 27.70 7.49
CA ALA A 28 -1.82 27.73 6.04
C ALA A 28 -0.66 26.83 5.57
N VAL A 29 0.47 26.87 6.28
CA VAL A 29 1.62 25.98 6.03
C VAL A 29 1.26 24.52 6.28
N LEU A 30 0.55 24.22 7.37
CA LEU A 30 0.10 22.86 7.69
C LEU A 30 -0.85 22.31 6.63
N CYS A 31 -1.81 23.11 6.16
CA CYS A 31 -2.69 22.73 5.05
C CYS A 31 -1.89 22.46 3.76
N GLY A 32 -0.92 23.31 3.44
CA GLY A 32 -0.01 23.07 2.30
C GLY A 32 0.76 21.76 2.43
N ALA A 33 1.31 21.49 3.62
CA ALA A 33 2.02 20.25 3.91
C ALA A 33 1.11 19.01 3.80
N GLN A 34 -0.15 19.11 4.22
CA GLN A 34 -1.15 18.04 4.10
C GLN A 34 -1.46 17.71 2.63
N VAL A 35 -1.54 18.71 1.76
CA VAL A 35 -1.76 18.48 0.33
C VAL A 35 -0.52 17.82 -0.30
N LEU A 36 0.68 18.25 0.09
CA LEU A 36 1.92 17.65 -0.39
C LEU A 36 2.11 16.21 0.10
N SER A 37 1.66 15.87 1.32
CA SER A 37 1.75 14.51 1.86
C SER A 37 0.95 13.50 1.04
N ALA A 38 -0.18 13.92 0.46
CA ALA A 38 -1.00 13.08 -0.40
C ALA A 38 -0.26 12.57 -1.64
N VAL A 39 0.69 13.35 -2.18
CA VAL A 39 1.51 12.93 -3.34
C VAL A 39 2.34 11.69 -3.02
N PHE A 40 2.83 11.56 -1.79
CA PHE A 40 3.62 10.41 -1.36
C PHE A 40 2.76 9.17 -1.08
N ILE A 41 1.49 9.35 -0.68
CA ILE A 41 0.58 8.25 -0.36
C ILE A 41 -0.12 7.71 -1.61
N MET A 42 -0.43 8.58 -2.58
CA MET A 42 -1.18 8.20 -3.78
C MET A 42 -0.36 7.35 -4.76
N ALA A 43 0.97 7.42 -4.68
CA ALA A 43 1.85 6.56 -5.45
C ALA A 43 1.83 5.14 -4.87
N ILE A 44 1.06 4.25 -5.50
CA ILE A 44 1.12 2.81 -5.23
C ILE A 44 2.31 2.27 -6.02
N PRO A 45 3.39 1.79 -5.35
CA PRO A 45 4.52 1.22 -6.05
C PRO A 45 4.13 -0.09 -6.72
N ASP A 46 4.93 -0.57 -7.67
CA ASP A 46 4.73 -1.92 -8.21
C ASP A 46 4.97 -2.96 -7.12
N TYR A 47 3.99 -3.83 -6.89
CA TYR A 47 4.10 -4.94 -5.97
C TYR A 47 3.54 -6.22 -6.59
N ARG A 48 3.81 -7.33 -5.91
CA ARG A 48 3.29 -8.65 -6.21
C ARG A 48 3.03 -9.38 -4.89
N CYS A 49 2.22 -10.41 -4.93
CA CYS A 49 1.98 -11.20 -3.73
C CYS A 49 3.23 -11.96 -3.26
N LYS A 50 3.35 -12.12 -1.93
CA LYS A 50 4.43 -12.89 -1.32
C LYS A 50 4.30 -14.35 -1.74
N ILE A 51 5.41 -15.03 -1.99
CA ILE A 51 5.45 -16.47 -2.22
C ILE A 51 5.52 -17.15 -0.85
N PRO A 52 4.54 -18.01 -0.48
CA PRO A 52 4.46 -18.57 0.87
C PRO A 52 5.60 -19.55 1.19
N SER A 53 6.21 -20.17 0.18
CA SER A 53 7.37 -21.06 0.37
C SER A 53 8.67 -20.31 0.67
N LEU A 54 8.69 -18.98 0.53
CA LEU A 54 9.90 -18.17 0.68
C LEU A 54 9.70 -17.14 1.80
N ALA A 55 10.36 -17.36 2.94
CA ALA A 55 10.25 -16.47 4.09
C ALA A 55 10.75 -15.05 3.79
N ASN A 56 11.82 -14.93 2.98
CA ASN A 56 12.44 -13.67 2.56
C ASN A 56 12.19 -13.38 1.07
N ASP A 57 10.93 -13.37 0.68
CA ASP A 57 10.51 -13.02 -0.68
C ASP A 57 10.48 -11.49 -0.87
N SER A 58 11.04 -11.00 -1.98
CA SER A 58 11.07 -9.59 -2.34
C SER A 58 10.44 -9.39 -3.72
N PHE A 59 9.70 -8.29 -3.93
CA PHE A 59 9.13 -7.97 -5.23
C PHE A 59 10.16 -8.08 -6.37
N LYS A 60 11.37 -7.53 -6.15
CA LYS A 60 12.46 -7.57 -7.12
C LYS A 60 12.98 -8.99 -7.29
N ILE A 61 13.12 -9.40 -8.55
CA ILE A 61 13.71 -10.70 -8.89
C ILE A 61 15.20 -10.68 -8.55
N GLN A 62 15.59 -11.46 -7.53
CA GLN A 62 16.98 -11.57 -7.09
C GLN A 62 17.81 -12.55 -7.93
N ASN A 63 17.23 -13.71 -8.28
CA ASN A 63 17.92 -14.83 -8.94
C ASN A 63 17.02 -15.47 -10.02
N ARG A 64 17.61 -16.24 -10.95
CA ARG A 64 16.83 -16.97 -11.97
C ARG A 64 15.81 -17.94 -11.37
N ALA A 65 16.24 -18.76 -10.41
CA ALA A 65 15.33 -19.68 -9.71
C ALA A 65 14.16 -18.97 -9.01
N HIS A 66 14.40 -17.75 -8.53
CA HIS A 66 13.36 -16.92 -7.93
C HIS A 66 12.39 -16.35 -8.98
N ALA A 67 12.88 -16.00 -10.17
CA ALA A 67 12.06 -15.61 -11.31
C ALA A 67 11.13 -16.74 -11.74
N ASP A 68 11.68 -17.96 -11.87
CA ASP A 68 10.92 -19.15 -12.28
C ASP A 68 9.85 -19.48 -11.25
N LEU A 69 10.21 -19.45 -9.96
CA LEU A 69 9.27 -19.67 -8.86
C LEU A 69 8.15 -18.62 -8.86
N ALA A 70 8.46 -17.33 -9.03
CA ALA A 70 7.46 -16.28 -9.11
C ALA A 70 6.51 -16.48 -10.28
N ASN A 71 7.03 -16.88 -11.45
CA ASN A 71 6.24 -17.13 -12.66
C ASN A 71 5.32 -18.36 -12.53
N MET A 72 5.73 -19.37 -11.77
CA MET A 72 4.92 -20.58 -11.52
C MET A 72 3.87 -20.39 -10.40
N THR A 73 4.12 -19.49 -9.45
CA THR A 73 3.29 -19.34 -8.25
C THR A 73 2.33 -18.15 -8.32
N VAL A 74 2.71 -17.06 -8.99
CA VAL A 74 1.92 -15.83 -9.09
C VAL A 74 1.34 -15.72 -10.50
N PRO A 75 0.01 -15.70 -10.66
CA PRO A 75 -0.64 -15.47 -11.95
C PRO A 75 -0.19 -14.17 -12.60
N ARG A 76 -0.12 -14.15 -13.94
CA ARG A 76 0.13 -12.92 -14.69
C ARG A 76 -1.16 -12.14 -14.87
N GLU A 77 -1.08 -10.83 -14.72
CA GLU A 77 -2.21 -9.93 -14.86
C GLU A 77 -1.84 -8.76 -15.77
N SER A 78 -2.58 -8.57 -16.87
CA SER A 78 -2.31 -7.53 -17.88
C SER A 78 -2.64 -6.13 -17.39
N THR A 79 -3.55 -6.00 -16.44
CA THR A 79 -3.95 -4.72 -15.84
C THR A 79 -2.88 -4.18 -14.87
N SER A 80 -2.05 -5.07 -14.33
CA SER A 80 -0.99 -4.71 -13.39
C SER A 80 0.24 -4.19 -14.12
N SER A 81 0.82 -3.10 -13.63
CA SER A 81 2.10 -2.53 -14.10
C SER A 81 3.27 -3.51 -13.98
N SER A 82 3.27 -4.37 -12.96
CA SER A 82 4.30 -5.40 -12.74
C SER A 82 4.13 -6.64 -13.62
N GLY A 83 2.99 -6.79 -14.32
CA GLY A 83 2.63 -7.99 -15.06
C GLY A 83 2.33 -9.22 -14.19
N PHE A 84 2.33 -9.06 -12.86
CA PHE A 84 2.03 -10.09 -11.88
C PHE A 84 0.82 -9.67 -11.05
N SER A 85 -0.01 -10.64 -10.68
CA SER A 85 -1.15 -10.37 -9.82
C SER A 85 -0.69 -9.86 -8.45
N GLN A 86 -1.29 -8.78 -8.00
CA GLN A 86 -1.00 -8.13 -6.73
C GLN A 86 -1.67 -8.82 -5.54
N CYS A 87 -2.74 -9.59 -5.78
CA CYS A 87 -3.62 -10.14 -4.75
C CYS A 87 -3.70 -11.67 -4.73
N LEU A 88 -3.26 -12.34 -5.79
CA LEU A 88 -3.52 -13.76 -6.02
C LEU A 88 -2.22 -14.57 -6.05
N VAL A 89 -2.34 -15.83 -5.65
CA VAL A 89 -1.30 -16.86 -5.78
C VAL A 89 -2.01 -18.17 -6.11
N TYR A 90 -1.38 -19.05 -6.88
CA TYR A 90 -1.93 -20.39 -7.07
C TYR A 90 -1.98 -21.13 -5.73
N SER A 91 -3.15 -21.65 -5.33
CA SER A 91 -3.21 -22.59 -4.22
C SER A 91 -2.62 -23.91 -4.68
N SER A 92 -1.82 -24.49 -3.81
CA SER A 92 -1.43 -25.86 -4.00
C SER A 92 -2.43 -26.79 -3.32
N PRO A 93 -2.72 -27.97 -3.88
CA PRO A 93 -3.63 -28.93 -3.27
C PRO A 93 -3.16 -29.38 -1.87
N TRP A 94 -1.85 -29.37 -1.60
CA TRP A 94 -1.30 -29.66 -0.26
C TRP A 94 -1.54 -28.55 0.78
N ARG A 95 -1.80 -27.30 0.38
CA ARG A 95 -2.19 -26.23 1.32
C ARG A 95 -3.62 -26.40 1.83
N ALA A 96 -4.54 -26.88 0.99
CA ALA A 96 -5.91 -27.17 1.41
C ALA A 96 -5.97 -28.25 2.52
N ALA A 97 -5.08 -29.24 2.44
CA ALA A 97 -4.95 -30.30 3.45
C ALA A 97 -4.38 -29.81 4.81
N GLN A 98 -3.72 -28.65 4.85
CA GLN A 98 -3.15 -28.09 6.08
C GLN A 98 -4.15 -27.18 6.83
N GLU A 99 -5.12 -26.62 6.13
CA GLU A 99 -6.21 -25.82 6.72
C GLU A 99 -7.45 -26.65 7.06
N GLY A 100 -7.61 -27.85 6.48
CA GLY A 100 -8.73 -28.75 6.69
C GLY A 100 -8.42 -29.91 7.62
N GLY A 101 -8.71 -29.75 8.90
CA GLY A 101 -8.97 -30.89 9.77
C GLY A 101 -10.29 -31.57 9.36
N GLY A 102 -10.19 -32.63 8.55
CA GLY A 102 -11.22 -33.66 8.37
C GLY A 102 -12.23 -33.45 7.24
N GLY A 103 -12.35 -34.45 6.36
CA GLY A 103 -13.54 -34.66 5.53
C GLY A 103 -13.28 -34.75 4.02
N ASP A 104 -13.12 -35.98 3.53
CA ASP A 104 -13.62 -36.54 2.27
C ASP A 104 -13.30 -35.87 0.91
N GLY A 105 -12.54 -36.62 0.10
CA GLY A 105 -12.67 -36.75 -1.35
C GLY A 105 -12.68 -35.47 -2.19
N ILE A 106 -11.52 -35.03 -2.68
CA ILE A 106 -11.43 -34.01 -3.72
C ILE A 106 -10.62 -34.54 -4.91
N GLU A 107 -11.30 -34.62 -6.06
CA GLU A 107 -10.73 -34.88 -7.37
C GLU A 107 -9.55 -33.93 -7.67
N PRO A 108 -8.55 -34.36 -8.48
CA PRO A 108 -7.43 -33.51 -8.89
C PRO A 108 -7.90 -32.47 -9.93
N GLY A 109 -8.78 -31.57 -9.53
CA GLY A 109 -9.24 -30.43 -10.32
C GLY A 109 -8.29 -29.26 -10.15
N ALA A 110 -7.73 -28.79 -11.27
CA ALA A 110 -7.08 -27.51 -11.58
C ALA A 110 -6.54 -26.64 -10.42
N PRO A 111 -5.31 -26.09 -10.51
CA PRO A 111 -4.78 -25.19 -9.49
C PRO A 111 -5.73 -23.99 -9.30
N GLY A 112 -6.48 -24.02 -8.20
CA GLY A 112 -7.37 -22.94 -7.82
C GLY A 112 -6.57 -21.67 -7.60
N LEU A 113 -7.17 -20.53 -7.89
CA LEU A 113 -6.61 -19.24 -7.49
C LEU A 113 -6.94 -19.02 -6.02
N ALA A 114 -5.92 -18.99 -5.15
CA ALA A 114 -6.10 -18.56 -3.77
C ALA A 114 -5.81 -17.06 -3.65
N LYS A 115 -6.75 -16.34 -3.06
CA LYS A 115 -6.54 -14.97 -2.61
C LYS A 115 -5.74 -15.00 -1.32
N TRP A 116 -4.69 -14.19 -1.23
CA TRP A 116 -3.95 -14.05 0.02
C TRP A 116 -4.88 -13.52 1.11
N ARG A 117 -5.08 -14.32 2.17
CA ARG A 117 -5.67 -13.84 3.43
C ARG A 117 -4.53 -13.44 4.34
N TYR A 118 -4.60 -12.21 4.83
CA TYR A 118 -3.80 -11.78 5.97
C TYR A 118 -4.31 -12.52 7.22
N ALA A 119 -3.38 -13.05 8.01
CA ALA A 119 -3.70 -13.92 9.15
C ALA A 119 -4.61 -13.28 10.22
N TRP A 120 -4.79 -11.96 10.21
CA TRP A 120 -5.67 -11.25 11.14
C TRP A 120 -7.15 -11.24 10.74
N ASN A 121 -7.52 -11.76 9.56
CA ASN A 121 -8.91 -11.73 9.08
C ASN A 121 -9.46 -13.13 8.81
N THR A 122 -9.35 -13.97 9.85
CA THR A 122 -10.11 -15.22 9.96
C THR A 122 -11.53 -14.91 10.41
N THR A 123 -12.33 -14.25 9.55
CA THR A 123 -13.77 -14.51 9.62
C THR A 123 -13.97 -15.90 9.06
N SER A 124 -14.26 -16.84 9.98
CA SER A 124 -14.77 -18.17 9.66
C SER A 124 -15.83 -18.06 8.55
N PRO A 125 -15.93 -19.03 7.63
CA PRO A 125 -17.11 -19.11 6.79
C PRO A 125 -18.31 -19.18 7.72
N GLY A 126 -19.14 -18.13 7.70
CA GLY A 126 -20.43 -18.14 8.35
C GLY A 126 -21.20 -19.32 7.82
N GLY A 127 -21.74 -20.11 8.74
CA GLY A 127 -22.83 -21.01 8.42
C GLY A 127 -24.02 -20.17 8.04
N ASP A 128 -24.53 -20.44 6.84
CA ASP A 128 -25.96 -20.50 6.58
C ASP A 128 -26.29 -21.99 6.32
#